data_AF-A0A7C9GMM1-F1
#
_entry.id   AF-A0A7C9GMM1-F1
#
_cell.length_a   1.000
_cell.length_b   1.000
_cell.length_c   1.000
_cell.angle_alpha   90.00
_cell.angle_beta   90.00
_cell.angle_gamma   90.00
#
_symmetry.space_group_name_H-M   'P 1'
#
loop_
_entity.id
_entity.type
_entity.pdbx_description
1 polymer ?
#
loop_
_entity_poly.entity_id
_entity_poly.type
_entity_poly.pdbx_seq_one_letter_code
_entity_poly.pdbx_strand_id
1 'polypeptide(L)'
;MRVFIPVFAMLTIVACDAAASPEIDVIVMRRSGSVSEDVTLTSAGVGHYHRSEPYPAGRSSTFQMTQKQFAAFLASLEPYRAKAKRYTRDVKSTCPSEVRRTLDAGAMYIRWIGPQYNVHFLMDFGCDTERNPAMNRQMHRTFEQLPLPRQ
;
A
#
# COMPACT_ATOMS: atom_id res chain seq x y z
N MET A 1 -54.64 12.27 -42.56
CA MET A 1 -53.19 12.06 -42.42
C MET A 1 -52.80 12.36 -40.98
N ARG A 2 -52.39 11.35 -40.20
CA ARG A 2 -51.92 11.51 -38.81
C ARG A 2 -50.40 11.39 -38.82
N VAL A 3 -49.71 12.46 -38.45
CA VAL A 3 -48.24 12.48 -38.34
C VAL A 3 -47.89 12.00 -36.92
N PHE A 4 -47.23 10.86 -36.82
CA PHE A 4 -46.60 10.39 -35.58
C PHE A 4 -45.19 10.97 -35.50
N ILE A 5 -44.93 11.79 -34.48
CA ILE A 5 -43.59 12.27 -34.12
C ILE A 5 -43.07 11.35 -33.02
N PRO A 6 -42.05 10.50 -33.27
CA PRO A 6 -41.42 9.75 -32.20
C PRO A 6 -40.50 10.67 -31.40
N VAL A 7 -40.82 10.85 -30.13
CA VAL A 7 -39.96 11.50 -29.14
C VAL A 7 -38.80 10.55 -28.84
N PHE A 8 -37.62 10.85 -29.39
CA PHE A 8 -36.37 10.17 -29.07
C PHE A 8 -35.92 10.61 -27.67
N ALA A 9 -36.14 9.76 -26.66
CA ALA A 9 -35.59 9.95 -25.33
C ALA A 9 -34.07 9.72 -25.40
N MET A 10 -33.28 10.80 -25.39
CA MET A 10 -31.84 10.75 -25.15
C MET A 10 -31.59 10.30 -23.70
N LEU A 11 -31.22 9.04 -23.52
CA LEU A 11 -30.56 8.56 -22.31
C LEU A 11 -29.15 9.18 -22.26
N THR A 12 -28.98 10.22 -21.45
CA THR A 12 -27.64 10.68 -21.06
C THR A 12 -27.07 9.69 -20.06
N ILE A 13 -26.13 8.88 -20.51
CA ILE A 13 -25.27 8.08 -19.65
C ILE A 13 -24.38 9.09 -18.90
N VAL A 14 -24.72 9.39 -17.66
CA VAL A 14 -23.85 10.13 -16.75
C VAL A 14 -22.65 9.23 -16.50
N ALA A 15 -21.54 9.47 -17.20
CA ALA A 15 -20.26 8.88 -16.86
C ALA A 15 -19.92 9.33 -15.45
N CYS A 16 -19.94 8.40 -14.48
CA CYS A 16 -19.29 8.63 -13.20
C CYS A 16 -17.82 8.88 -13.51
N ASP A 17 -17.41 10.15 -13.47
CA ASP A 17 -16.00 10.51 -13.38
C ASP A 17 -15.46 9.82 -12.13
N ALA A 18 -14.76 8.72 -12.32
CA ALA A 18 -13.97 8.10 -11.27
C ALA A 18 -12.98 9.18 -10.85
N ALA A 19 -13.13 9.71 -9.63
CA ALA A 19 -12.24 10.71 -9.07
C ALA A 19 -10.79 10.30 -9.37
N ALA A 20 -10.04 11.17 -10.05
CA ALA A 20 -8.70 10.85 -10.51
C ALA A 20 -7.87 10.33 -9.33
N SER A 21 -7.27 9.14 -9.51
CA SER A 21 -6.38 8.57 -8.51
C SER A 21 -5.23 9.56 -8.25
N PRO A 22 -4.89 9.83 -6.98
CA PRO A 22 -3.84 10.79 -6.66
C PRO A 22 -2.51 10.32 -7.23
N GLU A 23 -1.73 11.29 -7.72
CA GLU A 23 -0.35 11.05 -8.15
C GLU A 23 0.52 10.62 -6.97
N ILE A 24 1.26 9.52 -7.15
CA ILE A 24 2.16 8.95 -6.15
C ILE A 24 3.58 9.01 -6.69
N ASP A 25 4.43 9.79 -6.04
CA ASP A 25 5.86 9.94 -6.37
C ASP A 25 6.71 8.90 -5.67
N VAL A 26 6.36 8.59 -4.41
CA VAL A 26 7.17 7.71 -3.55
C VAL A 26 6.27 6.83 -2.69
N ILE A 27 6.65 5.56 -2.59
CA ILE A 27 6.11 4.60 -1.62
C ILE A 27 7.23 4.28 -0.64
N VAL A 28 6.95 4.41 0.66
CA VAL A 28 7.83 3.95 1.74
C VAL A 28 7.16 2.80 2.44
N MET A 29 7.86 1.68 2.61
CA MET A 29 7.38 0.51 3.32
C MET A 29 8.37 0.09 4.39
N ARG A 30 7.84 -0.44 5.48
CA ARG A 30 8.63 -1.12 6.49
C ARG A 30 7.94 -2.40 6.91
N ARG A 31 8.63 -3.52 6.78
CA ARG A 31 8.28 -4.77 7.44
C ARG A 31 9.09 -4.85 8.72
N SER A 32 8.42 -4.93 9.86
CA SER A 32 9.03 -5.14 11.17
C SER A 32 8.80 -6.59 11.62
N GLY A 33 9.74 -7.13 12.40
CA GLY A 33 9.71 -8.49 12.96
C GLY A 33 11.01 -8.74 13.72
N SER A 34 11.53 -9.98 13.67
CA SER A 34 12.89 -10.27 14.17
C SER A 34 13.99 -9.52 13.40
N VAL A 35 13.68 -9.13 12.16
CA VAL A 35 14.45 -8.18 11.35
C VAL A 35 13.52 -7.10 10.82
N SER A 36 14.07 -5.90 10.69
CA SER A 36 13.41 -4.77 10.06
C SER A 36 13.89 -4.60 8.62
N GLU A 37 12.96 -4.44 7.69
CA GLU A 37 13.23 -4.25 6.27
C GLU A 37 12.48 -3.04 5.75
N ASP A 38 13.24 -2.06 5.30
CA ASP A 38 12.78 -0.78 4.81
C ASP A 38 12.91 -0.75 3.28
N VAL A 39 11.85 -0.33 2.59
CA VAL A 39 11.84 -0.14 1.14
C VAL A 39 11.34 1.26 0.81
N THR A 40 12.07 1.97 -0.04
CA THR A 40 11.59 3.20 -0.69
C THR A 40 11.54 2.96 -2.19
N LEU A 41 10.40 3.22 -2.82
CA LEU A 41 10.18 3.02 -4.25
C LEU A 41 9.65 4.30 -4.89
N THR A 42 10.34 4.82 -5.90
CA THR A 42 9.91 6.02 -6.63
C THR A 42 8.99 5.67 -7.79
N SER A 43 8.23 6.65 -8.29
CA SER A 43 7.38 6.54 -9.48
C SER A 43 8.15 6.23 -10.76
N ALA A 44 9.45 6.55 -10.78
CA ALA A 44 10.38 6.13 -11.83
C ALA A 44 10.74 4.63 -11.77
N GLY A 45 10.28 3.89 -10.77
CA GLY A 45 10.55 2.47 -10.58
C GLY A 45 11.87 2.16 -9.87
N VAL A 46 12.55 3.18 -9.32
CA VAL A 46 13.81 3.00 -8.57
C VAL A 46 13.49 2.63 -7.13
N GLY A 47 13.92 1.44 -6.72
CA GLY A 47 13.76 0.91 -5.37
C GLY A 47 15.07 0.95 -4.59
N HIS A 48 14.99 1.38 -3.33
CA HIS A 48 16.04 1.23 -2.33
C HIS A 48 15.54 0.30 -1.24
N TYR A 49 16.33 -0.71 -0.91
CA TYR A 49 16.07 -1.65 0.17
C TYR A 49 17.16 -1.54 1.22
N HIS A 50 16.76 -1.57 2.49
CA HIS A 50 17.66 -1.62 3.62
C HIS A 50 17.14 -2.60 4.67
N ARG A 51 17.98 -3.53 5.11
CA ARG A 51 17.71 -4.40 6.26
C ARG A 51 18.43 -3.85 7.48
N SER A 52 17.68 -3.44 8.51
CA SER A 52 18.19 -2.67 9.65
C SER A 52 18.45 -3.49 10.93
N GLU A 53 17.95 -4.73 11.07
CA GLU A 53 18.10 -5.53 12.31
C GLU A 53 18.36 -7.05 12.09
N PRO A 54 18.96 -7.74 13.09
CA PRO A 54 19.73 -7.19 14.20
C PRO A 54 21.18 -6.90 13.73
N TYR A 55 21.77 -5.82 14.24
CA TYR A 55 23.08 -5.23 13.88
C TYR A 55 24.28 -6.21 13.67
N PRO A 56 25.36 -5.81 12.93
CA PRO A 56 25.58 -4.53 12.25
C PRO A 56 25.77 -4.63 10.72
N ALA A 57 25.69 -5.81 10.10
CA ALA A 57 25.89 -5.96 8.66
C ALA A 57 24.62 -5.67 7.85
N GLY A 58 23.89 -4.61 8.23
CA GLY A 58 22.66 -4.19 7.56
C GLY A 58 22.88 -4.13 6.05
N ARG A 59 22.04 -4.83 5.29
CA ARG A 59 22.22 -4.97 3.86
C ARG A 59 21.40 -3.93 3.14
N SER A 60 22.10 -3.07 2.41
CA SER A 60 21.47 -2.10 1.52
C SER A 60 21.62 -2.53 0.08
N SER A 61 20.63 -2.23 -0.73
CA SER A 61 20.68 -2.49 -2.17
C SER A 61 19.71 -1.60 -2.92
N THR A 62 19.89 -1.55 -4.23
CA THR A 62 18.95 -0.91 -5.14
C THR A 62 18.38 -1.95 -6.09
N PHE A 63 17.15 -1.71 -6.53
CA PHE A 63 16.50 -2.50 -7.57
C PHE A 63 15.74 -1.57 -8.51
N GLN A 64 15.35 -2.11 -9.66
CA GLN A 64 14.62 -1.38 -10.68
C GLN A 64 13.34 -2.15 -11.02
N MET A 65 12.28 -1.41 -11.27
CA MET A 65 11.02 -1.91 -11.78
C MET A 65 10.68 -1.13 -13.06
N THR A 66 10.16 -1.84 -14.04
CA THR A 66 9.54 -1.16 -15.20
C THR A 66 8.33 -0.36 -14.72
N GLN A 67 7.95 0.66 -15.49
CA GLN A 67 6.74 1.45 -15.21
C GLN A 67 5.48 0.56 -15.09
N LYS A 68 5.38 -0.50 -15.93
CA LYS A 68 4.30 -1.48 -15.86
C LYS A 68 4.30 -2.26 -14.54
N GLN A 69 5.47 -2.69 -14.07
CA GLN A 69 5.61 -3.37 -12.77
C GLN A 69 5.26 -2.43 -11.62
N PHE A 70 5.70 -1.18 -11.67
CA PHE A 70 5.35 -0.17 -10.67
C PHE A 70 3.84 0.08 -10.61
N ALA A 71 3.19 0.27 -11.78
CA ALA A 71 1.74 0.46 -11.85
C ALA A 71 0.97 -0.77 -11.31
N ALA A 72 1.40 -1.98 -11.65
CA ALA A 72 0.81 -3.21 -11.12
C ALA A 72 1.00 -3.33 -9.59
N PHE A 73 2.19 -2.95 -9.10
CA PHE A 73 2.48 -2.93 -7.67
C PHE A 73 1.58 -1.93 -6.93
N LEU A 74 1.45 -0.70 -7.44
CA LEU A 74 0.52 0.30 -6.92
C LEU A 74 -0.92 -0.22 -6.87
N ALA A 75 -1.40 -0.84 -7.95
CA ALA A 75 -2.74 -1.42 -7.99
C ALA A 75 -2.93 -2.51 -6.94
N SER A 76 -1.90 -3.34 -6.68
CA SER A 76 -1.93 -4.36 -5.63
C SER A 76 -2.02 -3.78 -4.22
N LEU A 77 -1.60 -2.53 -4.04
CA LEU A 77 -1.62 -1.82 -2.77
C LEU A 77 -2.93 -1.05 -2.52
N GLU A 78 -3.80 -0.96 -3.51
CA GLU A 78 -5.04 -0.18 -3.44
C GLU A 78 -5.96 -0.55 -2.25
N PRO A 79 -6.15 -1.85 -1.91
CA PRO A 79 -7.00 -2.22 -0.78
C PRO A 79 -6.51 -1.66 0.58
N TYR A 80 -5.21 -1.42 0.71
CA TYR A 80 -4.61 -0.83 1.92
C TYR A 80 -4.67 0.70 1.88
N ARG A 81 -4.42 1.27 0.69
CA ARG A 81 -4.50 2.72 0.47
C ARG A 81 -5.91 3.25 0.73
N ALA A 82 -6.95 2.49 0.36
CA ALA A 82 -8.34 2.82 0.65
C ALA A 82 -8.66 2.92 2.16
N LYS A 83 -7.85 2.30 3.01
CA LYS A 83 -7.95 2.35 4.48
C LYS A 83 -6.91 3.25 5.14
N ALA A 84 -6.06 3.89 4.34
CA ALA A 84 -4.98 4.74 4.81
C ALA A 84 -5.52 6.02 5.46
N LYS A 85 -4.76 6.53 6.42
CA LYS A 85 -5.04 7.79 7.11
C LYS A 85 -4.04 8.84 6.66
N ARG A 86 -4.37 10.14 6.81
CA ARG A 86 -3.36 11.20 6.61
C ARG A 86 -2.18 10.96 7.54
N TYR A 87 -0.98 11.14 7.01
CA TYR A 87 0.23 10.98 7.80
C TYR A 87 0.29 12.01 8.93
N THR A 88 0.50 11.51 10.15
CA THR A 88 0.85 12.29 11.34
C THR A 88 2.16 11.76 11.90
N ARG A 89 2.93 12.61 12.59
CA ARG A 89 4.20 12.20 13.21
C ARG A 89 3.99 11.09 14.25
N ASP A 90 2.85 11.10 14.93
CA ASP A 90 2.49 10.12 15.96
C ASP A 90 1.65 8.99 15.37
N VAL A 91 2.32 8.00 14.78
CA VAL A 91 1.65 6.77 14.36
C VAL A 91 1.61 5.82 15.56
N LYS A 92 0.50 5.83 16.30
CA LYS A 92 0.28 4.88 17.41
C LYS A 92 -0.40 3.63 16.88
N SER A 93 0.19 2.45 17.10
CA SER A 93 -0.59 1.20 17.09
C SER A 93 -1.05 0.91 18.51
N THR A 94 -2.37 0.80 18.67
CA THR A 94 -2.97 0.26 19.88
C THR A 94 -3.93 -0.81 19.40
N CYS A 95 -3.78 -2.05 19.89
CA CYS A 95 -4.78 -3.06 19.60
C CYS A 95 -6.11 -2.61 20.18
N PRO A 96 -7.25 -2.90 19.52
CA PRO A 96 -8.55 -2.78 20.14
C PRO A 96 -8.56 -3.52 21.49
N SER A 97 -9.31 -3.04 22.47
CA SER A 97 -9.35 -3.59 23.83
C SER A 97 -9.75 -5.07 23.89
N GLU A 98 -10.52 -5.54 22.91
CA GLU A 98 -10.92 -6.96 22.82
C GLU A 98 -9.85 -7.88 22.22
N VAL A 99 -8.75 -7.33 21.66
CA VAL A 99 -7.74 -8.11 20.95
C VAL A 99 -6.48 -8.26 21.79
N ARG A 100 -6.10 -9.51 22.08
CA ARG A 100 -4.82 -9.82 22.71
C ARG A 100 -3.68 -9.55 21.73
N ARG A 101 -2.74 -8.69 22.12
CA ARG A 101 -1.55 -8.38 21.32
C ARG A 101 -0.55 -9.54 21.32
N THR A 102 -0.13 -9.98 20.15
CA THR A 102 1.05 -10.85 19.97
C THR A 102 2.28 -10.00 19.65
N LEU A 103 3.25 -9.92 20.57
CA LEU A 103 4.39 -8.99 20.44
C LEU A 103 5.35 -9.38 19.30
N ASP A 104 5.51 -10.67 19.02
CA ASP A 104 6.50 -11.17 18.06
C ASP A 104 6.00 -11.23 16.60
N ALA A 105 4.74 -10.86 16.35
CA ALA A 105 4.14 -10.95 15.02
C ALA A 105 4.63 -9.84 14.07
N GLY A 106 5.24 -8.78 14.59
CA GLY A 106 5.76 -7.67 13.80
C GLY A 106 4.66 -6.77 13.22
N ALA A 107 5.00 -6.01 12.17
CA ALA A 107 4.07 -5.09 11.53
C ALA A 107 4.45 -4.81 10.07
N MET A 108 3.50 -4.33 9.28
CA MET A 108 3.74 -3.72 7.99
C MET A 108 3.26 -2.27 7.98
N TYR A 109 4.18 -1.36 7.68
CA TYR A 109 3.90 0.04 7.45
C TYR A 109 4.03 0.35 5.97
N ILE A 110 3.10 1.14 5.43
CA ILE A 110 3.16 1.70 4.07
C ILE A 110 2.80 3.18 4.14
N ARG A 111 3.53 4.00 3.41
CA ARG A 111 3.24 5.42 3.19
C ARG A 111 3.31 5.74 1.71
N TRP A 112 2.30 6.43 1.22
CA TRP A 112 2.22 6.94 -0.14
C TRP A 112 2.39 8.45 -0.11
N ILE A 113 3.32 8.97 -0.91
CA ILE A 113 3.73 10.37 -0.94
C ILE A 113 3.62 10.86 -2.39
N GLY A 114 3.03 12.05 -2.57
CA GLY A 114 2.94 12.79 -3.83
C GLY A 114 2.73 14.28 -3.55
N PRO A 115 2.57 15.13 -4.59
CA PRO A 115 2.65 16.60 -4.46
C PRO A 115 1.67 17.20 -3.44
N GLN A 116 0.48 16.61 -3.32
CA GLN A 116 -0.55 16.99 -2.33
C GLN A 116 -1.13 15.76 -1.62
N TYR A 117 -0.39 14.65 -1.62
CA TYR A 117 -0.86 13.38 -1.11
C TYR A 117 0.15 12.79 -0.15
N ASN A 118 -0.28 12.53 1.09
CA ASN A 118 0.59 11.96 2.10
C ASN A 118 -0.25 11.17 3.11
N VAL A 119 -0.40 9.88 2.83
CA VAL A 119 -1.19 8.96 3.65
C VAL A 119 -0.36 7.76 4.03
N HIS A 120 -0.73 7.12 5.13
CA HIS A 120 -0.07 5.92 5.61
C HIS A 120 -1.09 4.90 6.09
N PHE A 121 -0.67 3.64 6.05
CA PHE A 121 -1.40 2.51 6.58
C PHE A 121 -0.43 1.70 7.43
N LEU A 122 -0.85 1.37 8.65
CA LEU A 122 -0.12 0.50 9.55
C LEU A 122 -0.96 -0.73 9.82
N MET A 123 -0.40 -1.89 9.52
CA MET A 123 -0.92 -3.19 9.86
C MET A 123 -0.06 -3.75 10.98
N ASP A 124 -0.59 -3.77 12.20
CA ASP A 124 0.09 -4.41 13.34
C ASP A 124 -0.35 -5.88 13.35
N PHE A 125 0.54 -6.77 12.87
CA PHE A 125 0.17 -8.19 12.75
C PHE A 125 -0.17 -8.79 14.10
N GLY A 126 0.38 -8.27 15.20
CA GLY A 126 0.07 -8.68 16.56
C GLY A 126 -1.35 -8.34 17.02
N CYS A 127 -1.97 -7.32 16.41
CA CYS A 127 -3.36 -6.92 16.67
C CYS A 127 -4.36 -7.46 15.64
N ASP A 128 -3.88 -8.05 14.54
CA ASP A 128 -4.71 -8.46 13.39
C ASP A 128 -4.53 -9.94 13.01
N THR A 129 -3.80 -10.73 13.81
CA THR A 129 -3.47 -12.14 13.55
C THR A 129 -4.70 -12.97 13.13
N GLU A 130 -5.81 -12.81 13.84
CA GLU A 130 -7.04 -13.57 13.60
C GLU A 130 -8.13 -12.77 12.87
N ARG A 131 -8.09 -11.44 12.97
CA ARG A 131 -9.15 -10.57 12.44
C ARG A 131 -9.10 -10.43 10.92
N ASN A 132 -7.90 -10.36 10.34
CA ASN A 132 -7.71 -10.11 8.90
C ASN A 132 -6.65 -11.04 8.26
N PRO A 133 -6.69 -12.36 8.47
CA PRO A 133 -5.59 -13.26 8.10
C PRO A 133 -5.35 -13.31 6.58
N ALA A 134 -6.39 -13.14 5.76
CA ALA A 134 -6.26 -13.07 4.30
C ALA A 134 -5.53 -11.81 3.84
N MET A 135 -5.84 -10.66 4.44
CA MET A 135 -5.21 -9.38 4.15
C MET A 135 -3.74 -9.38 4.57
N ASN A 136 -3.44 -9.94 5.74
CA ASN A 136 -2.06 -10.07 6.24
C ASN A 136 -1.22 -10.95 5.30
N ARG A 137 -1.73 -12.13 4.93
CA ARG A 137 -1.06 -13.02 3.96
C ARG A 137 -0.86 -12.35 2.61
N GLN A 138 -1.84 -11.60 2.12
CA GLN A 138 -1.71 -10.88 0.86
C GLN A 138 -0.61 -9.81 0.95
N MET A 139 -0.53 -9.07 2.05
CA MET A 139 0.49 -8.06 2.26
C MET A 139 1.90 -8.66 2.26
N HIS A 140 2.10 -9.78 2.97
CA HIS A 140 3.38 -10.49 2.95
C HIS A 140 3.78 -10.89 1.53
N ARG A 141 2.85 -11.48 0.76
CA ARG A 141 3.13 -11.87 -0.63
C ARG A 141 3.45 -10.67 -1.52
N THR A 142 2.72 -9.56 -1.38
CA THR A 142 2.98 -8.33 -2.14
C THR A 142 4.37 -7.78 -1.84
N PHE A 143 4.77 -7.75 -0.56
CA PHE A 143 6.11 -7.29 -0.18
C PHE A 143 7.20 -8.25 -0.70
N GLU A 144 6.99 -9.55 -0.61
CA GLU A 144 7.94 -10.56 -1.10
C GLU A 144 8.11 -10.51 -2.62
N GLN A 145 7.08 -10.15 -3.39
CA GLN A 145 7.17 -10.04 -4.86
C GLN A 145 8.06 -8.90 -5.34
N LEU A 146 8.48 -7.98 -4.47
CA LEU A 146 9.47 -6.98 -4.82
C LEU A 146 10.77 -7.65 -5.25
N PRO A 147 11.49 -7.09 -6.25
CA PRO A 147 12.77 -7.63 -6.72
C PRO A 147 13.90 -7.27 -5.74
N LEU A 148 13.70 -7.60 -4.47
CA LEU A 148 14.69 -7.45 -3.42
C LEU A 148 15.81 -8.47 -3.66
N PRO A 149 17.08 -8.11 -3.46
CA PRO A 149 18.16 -9.07 -3.55
C PRO A 149 18.08 -10.02 -2.37
N ARG A 150 17.44 -11.17 -2.59
CA ARG A 150 17.38 -12.26 -1.62
C ARG A 150 18.74 -12.97 -1.63
N GLN A 151 19.49 -12.83 -0.55
CA GLN A 151 20.57 -13.76 -0.15
C GLN A 151 20.42 -14.03 1.33
#